data_AF-A0A7S4VT74-F1
#
_entry.id   AF-A0A7S4VT74-F1
#
_cell.length_a   1.000
_cell.length_b   1.000
_cell.length_c   1.000
_cell.angle_alpha   90.00
_cell.angle_beta   90.00
_cell.angle_gamma   90.00
#
_symmetry.space_group_name_H-M   'P 1'
#
loop_
_entity.id
_entity.type
_entity.pdbx_description
1 polymer ?
#
loop_
_entity_poly.entity_id
_entity_poly.type
_entity_poly.pdbx_seq_one_letter_code
_entity_poly.pdbx_strand_id
1 'polypeptide(L)'
;QQVFFERRLSDMQRSHDTLHSFVYQSPRNLQASDPSLNPYGASAPKTDMMSNTYVDSIIDCFPHRFIHKHNGIPTFKTIHAVHELLNDNASSVTSPLGGGNHGHLGLVISEQHYLTLTGKHFVKPENPGSNATIPPGILSKEHIDKIVTSHNEAKRVWLDYNATEKALQKQLLNAFEDEYFEERRDKNSGFLGISTKDLLHHLYYTYANLTTEQLEENNDNMMMPF
;
A
#
# COMPACT_ATOMS: atom_id res chain seq x y z
N GLN A 1 60.28 22.00 -23.48
CA GLN A 1 58.97 21.31 -23.44
C GLN A 1 58.73 20.52 -22.13
N GLN A 2 59.60 20.60 -21.11
CA GLN A 2 59.42 19.91 -19.81
C GLN A 2 58.69 20.73 -18.73
N VAL A 3 58.56 22.05 -18.89
CA VAL A 3 58.00 22.94 -17.84
C VAL A 3 56.46 22.99 -17.84
N PHE A 4 55.80 22.54 -18.92
CA PHE A 4 54.34 22.46 -19.01
C PHE A 4 53.76 21.14 -18.45
N PHE A 5 54.58 20.12 -18.25
CA PHE A 5 54.15 18.83 -17.68
C PHE A 5 54.16 18.85 -16.14
N GLU A 6 55.11 19.56 -15.53
CA GLU A 6 55.25 19.71 -14.06
C GLU A 6 54.11 20.51 -13.39
N ARG A 7 53.45 21.43 -14.13
CA ARG A 7 52.26 22.14 -13.62
C ARG A 7 50.98 21.29 -13.64
N ARG A 8 50.90 20.25 -14.48
CA ARG A 8 49.71 19.39 -14.53
C ARG A 8 49.69 18.30 -13.46
N LEU A 9 50.86 17.91 -12.93
CA LEU A 9 50.98 16.94 -11.84
C LEU A 9 50.79 17.58 -10.45
N SER A 10 51.20 18.84 -10.27
CA SER A 10 51.02 19.57 -9.00
C SER A 10 49.55 19.93 -8.71
N ASP A 11 48.74 20.17 -9.74
CA ASP A 11 47.30 20.44 -9.57
C ASP A 11 46.47 19.15 -9.38
N MET A 12 46.98 17.99 -9.79
CA MET A 12 46.30 16.70 -9.56
C MET A 12 46.50 16.17 -8.13
N GLN A 13 47.66 16.43 -7.50
CA GLN A 13 47.91 16.06 -6.10
C GLN A 13 47.12 16.93 -5.09
N ARG A 14 46.80 18.19 -5.42
CA ARG A 14 46.01 19.07 -4.55
C ARG A 14 44.51 18.74 -4.50
N SER A 15 43.99 18.02 -5.48
CA SER A 15 42.59 17.60 -5.51
C SER A 15 42.33 16.34 -4.66
N HIS A 16 43.35 15.51 -4.43
CA HIS A 16 43.20 14.24 -3.72
C HIS A 16 43.31 14.38 -2.18
N ASP A 17 43.92 15.46 -1.67
CA ASP A 17 44.07 15.70 -0.23
C ASP A 17 42.89 16.42 0.44
N THR A 18 41.80 16.70 -0.29
CA THR A 18 40.61 17.37 0.29
C THR A 18 39.47 16.39 0.67
N LEU A 19 39.66 15.08 0.49
CA LEU A 19 38.59 14.09 0.73
C LEU A 19 38.95 12.99 1.75
N HIS A 20 39.85 13.25 2.71
CA HIS A 20 40.19 12.25 3.74
C HIS A 20 40.33 12.78 5.18
N SER A 21 39.57 13.82 5.57
CA SER A 21 39.43 14.16 6.99
C SER A 21 38.00 14.57 7.37
N PHE A 22 37.09 13.61 7.41
CA PHE A 22 35.92 13.69 8.30
C PHE A 22 35.92 12.45 9.18
N VAL A 23 36.74 12.57 10.22
CA VAL A 23 36.77 11.68 11.38
C VAL A 23 35.40 11.73 12.05
N TYR A 24 34.88 10.54 12.37
CA TYR A 24 33.80 10.32 13.33
C TYR A 24 34.06 11.12 14.62
N GLN A 25 33.29 12.18 14.85
CA GLN A 25 33.21 12.83 16.15
C GLN A 25 31.79 12.67 16.68
N SER A 26 31.67 11.78 17.67
CA SER A 26 30.48 11.62 18.51
C SER A 26 30.16 12.96 19.20
N PRO A 27 28.90 13.42 19.24
CA PRO A 27 28.57 14.57 20.07
C PRO A 27 28.51 14.13 21.55
N ARG A 28 29.47 14.62 22.34
CA ARG A 28 29.35 14.71 23.80
C ARG A 28 28.32 15.79 24.16
N ASN A 29 27.53 15.46 25.19
CA ASN A 29 26.59 16.31 25.92
C ASN A 29 27.04 17.77 26.10
N LEU A 30 26.13 18.70 25.80
CA LEU A 30 26.06 20.03 26.40
C LEU A 30 24.69 20.19 27.09
N GLN A 31 24.78 20.66 28.33
CA GLN A 31 23.75 20.78 29.34
C GLN A 31 22.50 21.58 28.95
N ALA A 32 21.37 21.09 29.48
CA ALA A 32 20.18 21.78 30.00
C ALA A 32 19.98 23.27 29.67
N SER A 33 18.91 23.55 28.91
CA SER A 33 18.23 24.84 28.87
C SER A 33 16.85 24.73 29.54
N ASP A 34 16.54 25.77 30.32
CA ASP A 34 15.40 25.97 31.25
C ASP A 34 14.01 25.46 30.83
N PRO A 35 13.21 24.90 31.76
CA PRO A 35 11.80 24.55 31.56
C PRO A 35 10.89 25.72 31.95
N SER A 36 10.92 26.83 31.20
CA SER A 36 9.96 27.91 31.39
C SER A 36 9.93 28.80 30.16
N LEU A 37 9.05 28.47 29.21
CA LEU A 37 8.26 29.36 28.34
C LEU A 37 7.99 28.67 26.99
N ASN A 38 6.88 27.94 26.92
CA ASN A 38 6.20 27.73 25.65
C ASN A 38 4.70 28.05 25.84
N PRO A 39 4.22 29.25 25.43
CA PRO A 39 2.85 29.67 25.71
C PRO A 39 1.82 29.27 24.65
N TYR A 40 2.14 28.43 23.67
CA TYR A 40 1.14 27.93 22.72
C TYR A 40 1.23 26.41 22.56
N GLY A 41 0.35 25.72 23.30
CA GLY A 41 0.07 24.31 23.12
C GLY A 41 -0.56 24.07 21.76
N ALA A 42 0.24 23.56 20.83
CA ALA A 42 -0.24 22.78 19.71
C ALA A 42 0.69 21.57 19.60
N SER A 43 0.26 20.44 20.17
CA SER A 43 0.86 19.15 19.83
C SER A 43 0.67 18.93 18.34
N ALA A 44 1.75 19.03 17.57
CA ALA A 44 1.74 18.59 16.18
C ALA A 44 1.23 17.14 16.14
N PRO A 45 0.21 16.80 15.32
CA PRO A 45 -0.21 15.43 15.18
C PRO A 45 0.96 14.63 14.62
N LYS A 46 1.36 13.59 15.36
CA LYS A 46 2.48 12.72 15.04
C LYS A 46 2.22 12.07 13.69
N THR A 47 3.01 12.44 12.69
CA THR A 47 3.01 11.86 11.36
C THR A 47 3.51 10.41 11.43
N ASP A 48 2.63 9.47 11.79
CA ASP A 48 2.93 8.03 11.86
C ASP A 48 1.71 7.18 11.43
N MET A 49 0.95 7.67 10.43
CA MET A 49 -0.32 7.05 10.00
C MET A 49 -0.14 5.97 8.91
N MET A 50 1.09 5.58 8.61
CA MET A 50 1.44 4.41 7.79
C MET A 50 2.39 3.47 8.54
N SER A 51 2.32 3.46 9.87
CA SER A 51 2.98 2.42 10.66
C SER A 51 2.26 1.08 10.46
N ASN A 52 2.96 -0.04 10.62
CA ASN A 52 2.34 -1.38 10.63
C ASN A 52 1.10 -1.41 11.54
N THR A 53 1.12 -0.62 12.63
CA THR A 53 0.00 -0.41 13.55
C THR A 53 -1.30 0.01 12.87
N TYR A 54 -1.27 0.87 11.84
CA TYR A 54 -2.49 1.29 11.15
C TYR A 54 -3.07 0.17 10.28
N VAL A 55 -2.21 -0.53 9.54
CA VAL A 55 -2.63 -1.70 8.76
C VAL A 55 -3.20 -2.78 9.67
N ASP A 56 -2.56 -3.04 10.82
CA ASP A 56 -3.05 -4.01 11.80
C ASP A 56 -4.39 -3.57 12.41
N SER A 57 -4.62 -2.27 12.62
CA SER A 57 -5.93 -1.76 13.07
C SER A 57 -7.07 -1.94 12.06
N ILE A 58 -6.75 -1.90 10.75
CA ILE A 58 -7.71 -2.23 9.69
C ILE A 58 -8.02 -3.72 9.72
N ILE A 59 -7.00 -4.58 9.84
CA ILE A 59 -7.16 -6.04 9.95
C ILE A 59 -8.03 -6.40 11.16
N ASP A 60 -7.86 -5.69 12.29
CA ASP A 60 -8.64 -5.93 13.49
C ASP A 60 -10.14 -5.68 13.32
N CYS A 61 -10.51 -4.81 12.37
CA CYS A 61 -11.90 -4.49 12.02
C CYS A 61 -12.51 -5.46 10.99
N PHE A 62 -11.73 -6.34 10.38
CA PHE A 62 -12.24 -7.27 9.37
C PHE A 62 -13.14 -8.35 9.98
N PRO A 63 -14.24 -8.73 9.28
CA PRO A 63 -15.07 -9.86 9.69
C PRO A 63 -14.26 -11.18 9.70
N HIS A 64 -13.37 -11.35 8.72
CA HIS A 64 -12.45 -12.48 8.63
C HIS A 64 -11.02 -12.03 8.90
N ARG A 65 -10.70 -11.71 10.16
CA ARG A 65 -9.37 -11.23 10.58
C ARG A 65 -8.24 -12.18 10.19
N PHE A 66 -8.48 -13.48 10.31
CA PHE A 66 -7.48 -14.51 10.01
C PHE A 66 -7.99 -15.42 8.88
N ILE A 67 -7.23 -15.51 7.80
CA ILE A 67 -7.44 -16.49 6.75
C ILE A 67 -6.44 -17.61 7.00
N HIS A 68 -6.96 -18.81 7.25
CA HIS A 68 -6.12 -19.98 7.52
C HIS A 68 -5.25 -20.30 6.30
N LYS A 69 -3.97 -20.57 6.56
CA LYS A 69 -3.06 -21.03 5.52
C LYS A 69 -3.56 -22.35 4.93
N HIS A 70 -3.68 -22.39 3.62
CA HIS A 70 -3.95 -23.60 2.88
C HIS A 70 -2.63 -24.36 2.65
N ASN A 71 -2.66 -25.68 2.86
CA ASN A 71 -1.51 -26.54 2.64
C ASN A 71 -1.60 -27.21 1.26
N GLY A 72 -0.50 -27.20 0.52
CA GLY A 72 -0.42 -27.82 -0.81
C GLY A 72 -0.88 -26.91 -1.94
N ILE A 73 -0.95 -27.49 -3.14
CA ILE A 73 -1.09 -26.76 -4.41
C ILE A 73 -2.43 -26.00 -4.43
N PRO A 74 -2.43 -24.68 -4.72
CA PRO A 74 -3.64 -23.91 -4.92
C PRO A 74 -4.49 -24.53 -6.03
N THR A 75 -5.79 -24.61 -5.81
CA THR A 75 -6.78 -25.07 -6.80
C THR A 75 -7.82 -23.99 -7.00
N PHE A 76 -8.63 -24.07 -8.05
CA PHE A 76 -9.72 -23.12 -8.25
C PHE A 76 -10.59 -22.96 -6.98
N LYS A 77 -10.98 -24.08 -6.36
CA LYS A 77 -11.83 -24.09 -5.15
C LYS A 77 -11.18 -23.38 -3.97
N THR A 78 -9.88 -23.59 -3.74
CA THR A 78 -9.19 -23.03 -2.58
C THR A 78 -8.88 -21.55 -2.78
N ILE A 79 -8.49 -21.15 -4.00
CA ILE A 79 -8.32 -19.75 -4.38
C ILE A 79 -9.65 -19.01 -4.27
N HIS A 80 -10.74 -19.61 -4.76
CA HIS A 80 -12.08 -19.02 -4.70
C HIS A 80 -12.58 -18.83 -3.27
N ALA A 81 -12.42 -19.83 -2.40
CA ALA A 81 -12.78 -19.70 -0.99
C ALA A 81 -12.03 -18.56 -0.29
N VAL A 82 -10.72 -18.40 -0.54
CA VAL A 82 -9.95 -17.27 0.01
C VAL A 82 -10.41 -15.94 -0.58
N HIS A 83 -10.71 -15.90 -1.88
CA HIS A 83 -11.19 -14.70 -2.55
C HIS A 83 -12.55 -14.22 -2.01
N GLU A 84 -13.47 -15.14 -1.68
CA GLU A 84 -14.74 -14.79 -1.04
C GLU A 84 -14.52 -14.12 0.33
N LEU A 85 -13.63 -14.67 1.17
CA LEU A 85 -13.29 -14.06 2.46
C LEU A 85 -12.66 -12.67 2.30
N LEU A 86 -11.82 -12.49 1.28
CA LEU A 86 -11.25 -11.18 0.94
C LEU A 86 -12.31 -10.19 0.43
N ASN A 87 -13.33 -10.65 -0.30
CA ASN A 87 -14.45 -9.83 -0.74
C ASN A 87 -15.27 -9.31 0.45
N ASP A 88 -15.56 -10.17 1.42
CA ASP A 88 -16.24 -9.79 2.66
C ASP A 88 -15.42 -8.75 3.45
N ASN A 89 -14.12 -8.99 3.60
CA ASN A 89 -13.22 -8.06 4.29
C ASN A 89 -13.14 -6.71 3.57
N ALA A 90 -12.96 -6.71 2.24
CA ALA A 90 -12.89 -5.51 1.43
C ALA A 90 -14.20 -4.71 1.48
N SER A 91 -15.35 -5.39 1.47
CA SER A 91 -16.68 -4.76 1.55
C SER A 91 -16.98 -4.19 2.93
N SER A 92 -16.39 -4.76 4.00
CA SER A 92 -16.58 -4.29 5.38
C SER A 92 -15.97 -2.90 5.65
N VAL A 93 -14.90 -2.54 4.95
CA VAL A 93 -14.26 -1.23 5.09
C VAL A 93 -15.03 -0.20 4.29
N THR A 94 -15.63 0.77 4.98
CA THR A 94 -16.40 1.84 4.35
C THR A 94 -15.49 2.70 3.46
N SER A 95 -15.93 2.96 2.23
CA SER A 95 -15.21 3.79 1.27
C SER A 95 -16.11 4.84 0.63
N PRO A 96 -15.66 6.10 0.50
CA PRO A 96 -16.35 7.07 -0.35
C PRO A 96 -16.12 6.82 -1.84
N LEU A 97 -15.26 5.85 -2.20
CA LEU A 97 -14.88 5.56 -3.59
C LEU A 97 -15.98 4.81 -4.33
N GLY A 98 -16.35 5.30 -5.52
CA GLY A 98 -16.85 4.51 -6.66
C GLY A 98 -18.04 3.58 -6.48
N GLY A 99 -18.66 3.42 -5.32
CA GLY A 99 -19.75 2.47 -5.08
C GLY A 99 -20.46 2.63 -3.74
N GLY A 100 -20.01 3.57 -2.90
CA GLY A 100 -20.64 3.94 -1.63
C GLY A 100 -20.69 2.77 -0.65
N ASN A 101 -21.78 2.00 -0.71
CA ASN A 101 -22.06 0.88 0.20
C ASN A 101 -21.24 -0.40 -0.09
N HIS A 102 -20.45 -0.43 -1.18
CA HIS A 102 -19.63 -1.59 -1.56
C HIS A 102 -18.21 -1.53 -0.98
N GLY A 103 -17.93 -0.54 -0.13
CA GLY A 103 -16.66 -0.41 0.55
C GLY A 103 -15.47 -0.38 -0.42
N HIS A 104 -14.45 -1.18 -0.11
CA HIS A 104 -13.23 -1.32 -0.90
C HIS A 104 -13.22 -2.57 -1.80
N LEU A 105 -14.39 -3.14 -2.12
CA LEU A 105 -14.52 -4.36 -2.94
C LEU A 105 -13.75 -4.29 -4.28
N GLY A 106 -13.61 -3.10 -4.87
CA GLY A 106 -12.85 -2.91 -6.11
C GLY A 106 -11.33 -3.21 -6.02
N LEU A 107 -10.79 -3.41 -4.81
CA LEU A 107 -9.40 -3.86 -4.60
C LEU A 107 -9.18 -5.34 -4.92
N VAL A 108 -10.23 -6.16 -4.86
CA VAL A 108 -10.14 -7.63 -4.99
C VAL A 108 -10.81 -8.15 -6.26
N ILE A 109 -11.86 -7.49 -6.76
CA ILE A 109 -12.55 -7.89 -7.99
C ILE A 109 -12.10 -7.11 -9.23
N SER A 110 -12.33 -7.68 -10.42
CA SER A 110 -12.03 -7.01 -11.70
C SER A 110 -12.83 -5.71 -11.86
N GLU A 111 -12.25 -4.74 -12.58
CA GLU A 111 -12.90 -3.44 -12.79
C GLU A 111 -14.25 -3.58 -13.52
N GLN A 112 -14.33 -4.49 -14.50
CA GLN A 112 -15.56 -4.79 -15.22
C GLN A 112 -16.64 -5.39 -14.31
N HIS A 113 -16.25 -6.28 -13.40
CA HIS A 113 -17.18 -6.86 -12.42
C HIS A 113 -17.69 -5.78 -11.46
N TYR A 114 -16.78 -4.95 -10.93
CA TYR A 114 -17.15 -3.85 -10.05
C TYR A 114 -18.09 -2.84 -10.73
N LEU A 115 -17.81 -2.48 -11.99
CA LEU A 115 -18.65 -1.60 -12.80
C LEU A 115 -20.04 -2.20 -13.02
N THR A 116 -20.12 -3.50 -13.29
CA THR A 116 -21.40 -4.20 -13.48
C THR A 116 -22.23 -4.20 -12.20
N LEU A 117 -21.57 -4.40 -11.04
CA LEU A 117 -22.25 -4.45 -9.74
C LEU A 117 -22.73 -3.06 -9.27
N THR A 118 -21.90 -2.02 -9.45
CA THR A 118 -22.13 -0.70 -8.83
C THR A 118 -22.56 0.39 -9.81
N GLY A 119 -22.44 0.13 -11.11
CA GLY A 119 -22.64 1.14 -12.17
C GLY A 119 -21.55 2.22 -12.21
N LYS A 120 -20.47 2.10 -11.44
CA LYS A 120 -19.39 3.09 -11.33
C LYS A 120 -18.02 2.42 -11.32
N HIS A 121 -17.01 3.15 -11.78
CA HIS A 121 -15.62 2.70 -11.73
C HIS A 121 -15.03 2.88 -10.33
N PHE A 122 -14.23 1.91 -9.90
CA PHE A 122 -13.41 2.04 -8.69
C PHE A 122 -12.11 2.76 -9.02
N VAL A 123 -12.03 4.05 -8.69
CA VAL A 123 -10.88 4.90 -9.00
C VAL A 123 -9.92 4.93 -7.82
N LYS A 124 -8.66 4.58 -8.07
CA LYS A 124 -7.58 4.70 -7.08
C LYS A 124 -7.37 6.17 -6.71
N PRO A 125 -7.36 6.53 -5.42
CA PRO A 125 -7.09 7.91 -5.00
C PRO A 125 -5.64 8.30 -5.30
N GLU A 126 -5.44 9.51 -5.78
CA GLU A 126 -4.12 10.11 -5.96
C GLU A 126 -3.53 10.53 -4.62
N ASN A 127 -2.19 10.54 -4.52
CA ASN A 127 -1.52 11.04 -3.32
C ASN A 127 -1.63 12.57 -3.29
N PRO A 128 -2.36 13.16 -2.32
CA PRO A 128 -2.55 14.62 -2.26
C PRO A 128 -1.28 15.37 -1.80
N GLY A 129 -0.22 14.65 -1.39
CA GLY A 129 1.01 15.24 -0.89
C GLY A 129 0.97 15.52 0.62
N SER A 130 2.05 16.13 1.13
CA SER A 130 2.17 16.39 2.57
C SER A 130 1.27 17.53 3.05
N ASN A 131 1.18 18.60 2.25
CA ASN A 131 0.57 19.87 2.63
C ASN A 131 -0.42 20.31 1.55
N ALA A 132 -1.49 20.99 1.96
CA ALA A 132 -2.43 21.60 1.03
C ALA A 132 -1.78 22.72 0.22
N THR A 133 -1.98 22.72 -1.09
CA THR A 133 -1.55 23.82 -1.96
C THR A 133 -2.58 24.95 -1.86
N ILE A 134 -2.17 26.08 -1.28
CA ILE A 134 -3.02 27.28 -1.18
C ILE A 134 -2.65 28.22 -2.33
N PRO A 135 -3.58 28.54 -3.25
CA PRO A 135 -3.31 29.46 -4.34
C PRO A 135 -2.92 30.86 -3.84
N PRO A 136 -1.98 31.55 -4.51
CA PRO A 136 -1.64 32.93 -4.15
C PRO A 136 -2.80 33.87 -4.46
N GLY A 137 -3.18 34.70 -3.49
CA GLY A 137 -4.26 35.69 -3.60
C GLY A 137 -4.85 36.05 -2.24
N ILE A 138 -5.68 37.10 -2.17
CA ILE A 138 -6.45 37.40 -0.95
C ILE A 138 -7.63 36.43 -0.89
N LEU A 139 -7.39 35.25 -0.32
CA LEU A 139 -8.42 34.29 0.02
C LEU A 139 -8.94 34.61 1.43
N SER A 140 -10.27 34.63 1.62
CA SER A 140 -10.81 34.70 2.98
C SER A 140 -10.42 33.44 3.77
N LYS A 141 -10.38 33.56 5.10
CA LYS A 141 -10.08 32.42 5.99
C LYS A 141 -10.96 31.20 5.68
N GLU A 142 -12.24 31.41 5.41
CA GLU A 142 -13.20 30.35 5.07
C GLU A 142 -12.80 29.56 3.81
N HIS A 143 -12.21 30.22 2.80
CA HIS A 143 -11.72 29.53 1.60
C HIS A 143 -10.50 28.66 1.92
N ILE A 144 -9.58 29.17 2.74
CA ILE A 144 -8.40 28.42 3.20
C ILE A 144 -8.84 27.19 4.00
N ASP A 145 -9.77 27.36 4.94
CA ASP A 145 -10.28 26.28 5.78
C ASP A 145 -10.94 25.18 4.94
N LYS A 146 -11.70 25.54 3.89
CA LYS A 146 -12.28 24.58 2.93
C LYS A 146 -11.21 23.80 2.17
N ILE A 147 -10.16 24.47 1.68
CA ILE A 147 -9.05 23.82 0.96
C ILE A 147 -8.33 22.83 1.87
N VAL A 148 -8.00 23.24 3.09
CA VAL A 148 -7.34 22.38 4.08
C VAL A 148 -8.22 21.18 4.45
N THR A 149 -9.51 21.39 4.66
CA THR A 149 -10.47 20.31 4.96
C THR A 149 -10.55 19.30 3.81
N SER A 150 -10.69 19.78 2.58
CA SER A 150 -10.72 18.92 1.39
C SER A 150 -9.41 18.14 1.21
N HIS A 151 -8.27 18.77 1.46
CA HIS A 151 -6.97 18.09 1.39
C HIS A 151 -6.83 17.01 2.46
N ASN A 152 -7.23 17.30 3.71
CA ASN A 152 -7.20 16.35 4.80
C ASN A 152 -8.11 15.14 4.51
N GLU A 153 -9.29 15.38 3.93
CA GLU A 153 -10.19 14.31 3.50
C GLU A 153 -9.58 13.47 2.38
N ALA A 154 -9.00 14.08 1.35
CA ALA A 154 -8.30 13.35 0.29
C ALA A 154 -7.15 12.51 0.85
N LYS A 155 -6.42 13.03 1.85
CA LYS A 155 -5.33 12.33 2.53
C LYS A 155 -5.86 11.15 3.33
N ARG A 156 -6.97 11.32 4.06
CA ARG A 156 -7.65 10.22 4.78
C ARG A 156 -8.03 9.10 3.82
N VAL A 157 -8.75 9.42 2.74
CA VAL A 157 -9.17 8.43 1.74
C VAL A 157 -7.99 7.71 1.10
N TRP A 158 -6.91 8.45 0.78
CA TRP A 158 -5.69 7.86 0.24
C TRP A 158 -5.00 6.93 1.25
N LEU A 159 -4.92 7.32 2.53
CA LEU A 159 -4.35 6.48 3.59
C LEU A 159 -5.18 5.20 3.78
N ASP A 160 -6.51 5.32 3.87
CA ASP A 160 -7.44 4.20 4.07
C ASP A 160 -7.37 3.21 2.91
N TYR A 161 -7.34 3.71 1.68
CA TYR A 161 -7.15 2.88 0.48
C TYR A 161 -5.86 2.06 0.57
N ASN A 162 -4.72 2.70 0.86
CA ASN A 162 -3.43 2.01 0.90
C ASN A 162 -3.31 1.06 2.09
N ALA A 163 -3.89 1.40 3.23
CA ALA A 163 -3.89 0.55 4.41
C ALA A 163 -4.74 -0.70 4.17
N THR A 164 -5.93 -0.54 3.58
CA THR A 164 -6.82 -1.65 3.21
C THR A 164 -6.17 -2.56 2.17
N GLU A 165 -5.54 -1.99 1.14
CA GLU A 165 -4.83 -2.77 0.12
C GLU A 165 -3.68 -3.59 0.73
N LYS A 166 -2.87 -2.97 1.61
CA LYS A 166 -1.80 -3.68 2.32
C LYS A 166 -2.33 -4.77 3.26
N ALA A 167 -3.46 -4.51 3.93
CA ALA A 167 -4.10 -5.46 4.82
C ALA A 167 -4.58 -6.70 4.06
N LEU A 168 -5.29 -6.50 2.94
CA LEU A 168 -5.77 -7.58 2.09
C LEU A 168 -4.62 -8.36 1.44
N GLN A 169 -3.59 -7.65 0.95
CA GLN A 169 -2.37 -8.29 0.43
C GLN A 169 -1.69 -9.15 1.50
N LYS A 170 -1.55 -8.66 2.73
CA LYS A 170 -0.98 -9.41 3.87
C LYS A 170 -1.79 -10.67 4.16
N GLN A 171 -3.12 -10.59 4.16
CA GLN A 171 -3.97 -11.77 4.36
C GLN A 171 -3.83 -12.79 3.25
N LEU A 172 -3.80 -12.36 1.99
CA LEU A 172 -3.63 -13.25 0.84
C LEU A 172 -2.26 -13.95 0.86
N LEU A 173 -1.18 -13.22 1.13
CA LEU A 173 0.17 -13.79 1.22
C LEU A 173 0.28 -14.81 2.36
N ASN A 174 -0.42 -14.58 3.48
CA ASN A 174 -0.46 -15.54 4.59
C ASN A 174 -1.32 -16.77 4.31
N ALA A 175 -2.27 -16.68 3.36
CA ALA A 175 -3.20 -17.76 3.04
C ALA A 175 -2.55 -18.88 2.21
N PHE A 176 -1.48 -18.60 1.48
CA PHE A 176 -0.78 -19.58 0.63
C PHE A 176 0.72 -19.62 0.94
N GLU A 177 1.44 -20.56 0.34
CA GLU A 177 2.91 -20.62 0.44
C GLU A 177 3.57 -19.58 -0.48
N ASP A 178 4.67 -18.98 -0.02
CA ASP A 178 5.40 -17.92 -0.72
C ASP A 178 5.84 -18.34 -2.14
N GLU A 179 6.11 -19.63 -2.36
CA GLU A 179 6.50 -20.21 -3.67
C GLU A 179 5.49 -19.86 -4.77
N TYR A 180 4.20 -19.80 -4.44
CA TYR A 180 3.12 -19.49 -5.39
C TYR A 180 3.04 -18.01 -5.78
N PHE A 181 3.90 -17.17 -5.19
CA PHE A 181 3.98 -15.74 -5.49
C PHE A 181 5.37 -15.30 -5.98
N GLU A 182 6.35 -16.22 -6.03
CA GLU A 182 7.74 -15.87 -6.37
C GLU A 182 7.87 -15.26 -7.76
N GLU A 183 7.09 -15.72 -8.75
CA GLU A 183 7.12 -15.17 -10.12
C GLU A 183 6.75 -13.69 -10.14
N ARG A 184 5.83 -13.27 -9.27
CA ARG A 184 5.43 -11.87 -9.16
C ARG A 184 6.35 -11.06 -8.25
N ARG A 185 7.17 -11.70 -7.42
CA ARG A 185 8.02 -11.02 -6.46
C ARG A 185 9.27 -10.46 -7.13
N ASP A 186 9.43 -9.15 -7.09
CA ASP A 186 10.69 -8.52 -7.49
C ASP A 186 11.78 -8.76 -6.43
N LYS A 187 13.00 -9.01 -6.88
CA LYS A 187 14.13 -9.35 -5.99
C LYS A 187 14.52 -8.20 -5.05
N ASN A 188 14.38 -6.96 -5.51
CA ASN A 188 14.85 -5.79 -4.79
C ASN A 188 13.71 -5.05 -4.06
N SER A 189 12.51 -5.09 -4.63
CA SER A 189 11.35 -4.34 -4.17
C SER A 189 10.20 -5.21 -3.64
N GLY A 190 10.33 -6.55 -3.73
CA GLY A 190 9.33 -7.48 -3.22
C GLY A 190 8.01 -7.37 -3.98
N PHE A 191 6.92 -7.08 -3.26
CA PHE A 191 5.58 -6.89 -3.82
C PHE A 191 5.20 -5.42 -4.02
N LEU A 192 6.18 -4.50 -4.02
CA LEU A 192 5.91 -3.08 -4.17
C LEU A 192 5.22 -2.79 -5.52
N GLY A 193 4.07 -2.15 -5.47
CA GLY A 193 3.31 -1.76 -6.66
C GLY A 193 2.43 -2.85 -7.26
N ILE A 194 2.46 -4.07 -6.71
CA ILE A 194 1.59 -5.17 -7.13
C ILE A 194 0.31 -5.12 -6.32
N SER A 195 -0.85 -5.11 -6.98
CA SER A 195 -2.13 -5.07 -6.29
C SER A 195 -2.57 -6.46 -5.80
N THR A 196 -3.44 -6.50 -4.80
CA THR A 196 -4.06 -7.74 -4.30
C THR A 196 -4.76 -8.48 -5.45
N LYS A 197 -5.48 -7.74 -6.29
CA LYS A 197 -6.11 -8.25 -7.52
C LYS A 197 -5.12 -8.87 -8.50
N ASP A 198 -3.94 -8.27 -8.68
CA ASP A 198 -2.92 -8.82 -9.57
C ASP A 198 -2.35 -10.15 -9.07
N LEU A 199 -2.22 -10.30 -7.74
CA LEU A 199 -1.84 -11.55 -7.09
C LEU A 199 -2.94 -12.61 -7.24
N LEU A 200 -4.21 -12.25 -7.00
CA LEU A 200 -5.35 -13.14 -7.25
C LEU A 200 -5.40 -13.59 -8.71
N HIS A 201 -5.23 -12.66 -9.65
CA HIS A 201 -5.22 -12.97 -11.08
C HIS A 201 -4.07 -13.93 -11.44
N HIS A 202 -2.89 -13.75 -10.87
CA HIS A 202 -1.78 -14.71 -11.03
C HIS A 202 -2.15 -16.09 -10.50
N LEU A 203 -2.73 -16.18 -9.31
CA LEU A 203 -3.12 -17.47 -8.72
C LEU A 203 -4.14 -18.20 -9.60
N TYR A 204 -5.16 -17.48 -10.07
CA TYR A 204 -6.15 -18.06 -10.99
C TYR A 204 -5.51 -18.47 -12.32
N TYR A 205 -4.70 -17.62 -12.93
CA TYR A 205 -4.11 -17.90 -14.23
C TYR A 205 -3.14 -19.08 -14.21
N THR A 206 -2.35 -19.22 -13.14
CA THR A 206 -1.29 -20.23 -13.05
C THR A 206 -1.77 -21.54 -12.43
N TYR A 207 -2.65 -21.49 -11.42
CA TYR A 207 -3.00 -22.66 -10.61
C TYR A 207 -4.47 -23.06 -10.69
N ALA A 208 -5.36 -22.23 -11.23
CA ALA A 208 -6.76 -22.64 -11.43
C ALA A 208 -6.95 -23.50 -12.70
N ASN A 209 -6.16 -24.56 -12.81
CA ASN A 209 -6.50 -25.65 -13.70
C ASN A 209 -7.77 -26.31 -13.16
N LEU A 210 -8.88 -26.11 -13.86
CA LEU A 210 -10.08 -26.92 -13.68
C LEU A 210 -9.67 -28.36 -13.98
N THR A 211 -9.48 -29.18 -12.95
CA THR A 211 -9.25 -30.60 -13.13
C THR A 211 -10.51 -31.21 -13.75
N THR A 212 -10.36 -32.26 -14.55
CA THR A 212 -11.48 -32.98 -15.16
C THR A 212 -12.52 -33.41 -14.13
N GLU A 213 -12.09 -33.71 -12.90
CA GLU A 213 -12.96 -34.03 -11.75
C GLU A 213 -13.91 -32.87 -11.36
N GLN A 214 -13.48 -31.60 -11.46
CA GLN A 214 -14.35 -30.45 -11.18
C GLN A 214 -15.35 -30.20 -12.31
N LEU A 215 -15.00 -30.58 -13.55
CA LEU A 215 -15.95 -30.59 -14.66
C LEU A 215 -16.96 -31.73 -14.52
N GLU A 216 -16.53 -32.89 -14.04
CA GLU A 216 -17.37 -34.06 -13.77
C GLU A 216 -18.33 -33.81 -12.60
N GLU A 217 -17.88 -33.27 -11.45
CA GLU A 217 -18.79 -32.86 -10.35
C GLU A 217 -19.84 -31.84 -10.79
N ASN A 218 -19.46 -30.89 -11.65
CA ASN A 218 -20.40 -29.91 -12.20
C ASN A 218 -21.37 -30.55 -13.19
N ASN A 219 -20.90 -31.51 -14.00
CA ASN A 219 -21.73 -32.28 -14.92
C ASN A 219 -22.71 -33.20 -14.15
N ASP A 220 -22.26 -33.81 -13.05
CA ASP A 220 -23.10 -34.65 -12.19
C ASP A 220 -24.16 -33.82 -11.47
N ASN A 221 -23.82 -32.61 -11.00
CA ASN A 221 -24.80 -31.65 -10.48
C ASN A 221 -25.80 -31.18 -11.55
N MET A 222 -25.40 -31.09 -12.82
CA MET A 222 -26.32 -30.80 -13.94
C MET A 222 -27.21 -32.00 -14.32
N MET A 223 -26.82 -33.22 -13.94
CA MET A 223 -27.55 -34.46 -14.26
C MET A 223 -28.46 -34.96 -13.14
N MET A 224 -28.42 -34.37 -11.94
CA MET A 224 -29.35 -34.72 -10.86
C MET A 224 -30.74 -34.09 -11.12
N PRO A 225 -31.83 -34.88 -11.16
CA PRO A 225 -33.18 -34.35 -11.29
C PRO A 225 -33.64 -33.67 -9.99
N PHE A 226 -34.41 -32.59 -10.14
CA PHE A 226 -34.98 -31.75 -9.07
C PHE A 226 -35.87 -32.51 -8.08
#